data_AF-A0A023G141-F1
#
_entry.id   AF-A0A023G141-F1
#
_cell.length_a   1.000
_cell.length_b   1.000
_cell.length_c   1.000
_cell.angle_alpha   90.00
_cell.angle_beta   90.00
_cell.angle_gamma   90.00
#
_symmetry.space_group_name_H-M   'P 1'
#
loop_
_entity.id
_entity.type
_entity.pdbx_description
1 polymer ?
#
loop_
_entity_poly.entity_id
_entity_poly.type
_entity_poly.pdbx_seq_one_letter_code
_entity_poly.pdbx_strand_id
1 'polypeptide(L)'
;MHAMRPAAILKAVFLSMGLFAVQTNSATAKDPCFYYSDGHPCKVRDLGYDGEPTAKNGHCVSNKCVVDEILYGCTARPRPTVGSKIGCAYTCWKNHKLHYDYREVGQPCVHIVNSYSTVTTTCKQAGKRVLCRENITNADLLGC
;
A
#
# COMPACT_ATOMS: atom_id res chain seq x y z
N MET A 1 -13.43 38.39 65.68
CA MET A 1 -12.50 37.25 65.47
C MET A 1 -13.37 36.01 65.36
N HIS A 2 -13.29 35.13 64.37
CA HIS A 2 -12.45 35.04 63.17
C HIS A 2 -13.22 35.54 61.90
N ALA A 3 -12.62 35.97 60.78
CA ALA A 3 -12.04 35.19 59.66
C ALA A 3 -13.04 34.17 59.05
N MET A 4 -13.29 34.08 57.73
CA MET A 4 -12.57 34.55 56.52
C MET A 4 -13.51 34.90 55.33
N ARG A 5 -13.01 35.70 54.37
CA ARG A 5 -13.40 35.75 52.93
C ARG A 5 -12.34 34.94 52.12
N PRO A 6 -12.49 34.63 50.81
CA PRO A 6 -13.51 35.01 49.82
C PRO A 6 -14.39 33.77 49.46
N ALA A 7 -14.79 33.36 48.24
CA ALA A 7 -14.56 33.80 46.85
C ALA A 7 -15.70 33.32 45.90
N ALA A 8 -15.63 33.68 44.62
CA ALA A 8 -16.59 33.29 43.57
C ALA A 8 -16.10 32.10 42.73
N ILE A 9 -17.02 31.34 42.13
CA ILE A 9 -16.71 30.34 41.09
C ILE A 9 -17.56 30.63 39.84
N LEU A 10 -16.88 30.74 38.71
CA LEU A 10 -17.42 31.10 37.40
C LEU A 10 -18.14 29.89 36.78
N LYS A 11 -19.39 30.05 36.30
CA LYS A 11 -20.08 29.00 35.52
C LYS A 11 -19.52 28.93 34.10
N ALA A 12 -18.43 28.19 33.91
CA ALA A 12 -17.92 27.83 32.60
C ALA A 12 -18.88 26.85 31.90
N VAL A 13 -19.66 27.34 30.94
CA VAL A 13 -20.50 26.48 30.07
C VAL A 13 -19.59 25.88 29.00
N PHE A 14 -19.09 24.68 29.24
CA PHE A 14 -18.38 23.90 28.23
C PHE A 14 -19.37 23.39 27.18
N LEU A 15 -19.49 24.10 26.05
CA LEU A 15 -19.95 23.48 24.81
C LEU A 15 -18.88 22.49 24.35
N SER A 16 -19.03 21.22 24.72
CA SER A 16 -18.33 20.11 24.10
C SER A 16 -18.84 19.91 22.68
N MET A 17 -18.34 20.73 21.74
CA MET A 17 -18.41 20.42 20.31
C MET A 17 -17.62 19.13 20.08
N GLY A 18 -18.32 18.00 20.15
CA GLY A 18 -17.76 16.68 19.89
C GLY A 18 -17.25 16.63 18.47
N LEU A 19 -15.94 16.78 18.30
CA LEU A 19 -15.27 16.73 17.01
C LEU A 19 -15.21 15.27 16.55
N PHE A 20 -16.37 14.72 16.17
CA PHE A 20 -16.47 13.45 15.48
C PHE A 20 -15.80 13.60 14.12
N ALA A 21 -14.49 13.35 14.09
CA ALA A 21 -13.73 13.15 12.87
C ALA A 21 -14.33 11.93 12.16
N VAL A 22 -15.24 12.17 11.22
CA VAL A 22 -15.86 11.14 10.39
C VAL A 22 -14.73 10.43 9.64
N GLN A 23 -14.39 9.24 10.09
CA GLN A 23 -13.34 8.42 9.50
C GLN A 23 -13.83 7.93 8.13
N THR A 24 -13.49 8.70 7.09
CA THR A 24 -14.06 8.53 5.75
C THR A 24 -13.75 7.16 5.17
N ASN A 25 -14.79 6.37 4.90
CA ASN A 25 -14.68 5.19 4.05
C ASN A 25 -14.14 5.59 2.66
N SER A 26 -13.40 4.68 2.03
CA SER A 26 -12.56 4.95 0.84
C SER A 26 -13.35 5.34 -0.42
N ALA A 27 -13.76 6.60 -0.50
CA ALA A 27 -14.30 7.24 -1.71
C ALA A 27 -13.81 8.69 -1.92
N THR A 28 -13.24 9.33 -0.88
CA THR A 28 -12.82 10.75 -0.88
C THR A 28 -11.32 10.96 -0.70
N ALA A 29 -10.53 9.88 -0.66
CA ALA A 29 -9.07 9.98 -0.72
C ALA A 29 -8.66 10.50 -2.10
N LYS A 30 -8.36 11.81 -2.19
CA LYS A 30 -7.76 12.40 -3.38
C LYS A 30 -6.50 11.64 -3.76
N ASP A 31 -6.30 11.46 -5.07
CA ASP A 31 -5.05 10.94 -5.62
C ASP A 31 -3.88 11.76 -5.06
N PRO A 32 -2.76 11.12 -4.64
CA PRO A 32 -1.59 11.84 -4.13
C PRO A 32 -1.10 12.95 -5.06
N CYS A 33 -1.33 12.86 -6.37
CA CYS A 33 -0.97 13.85 -7.37
C CYS A 33 -1.88 15.08 -7.46
N PHE A 34 -2.99 15.18 -6.71
CA PHE A 34 -3.94 16.30 -6.85
C PHE A 34 -3.29 17.69 -6.66
N TYR A 35 -2.21 17.80 -5.89
CA TYR A 35 -1.52 19.05 -5.58
C TYR A 35 -0.13 19.18 -6.24
N TYR A 36 0.21 18.30 -7.19
CA TYR A 36 1.56 18.22 -7.76
C TYR A 36 1.53 18.32 -9.29
N SER A 37 2.58 18.91 -9.86
CA SER A 37 2.77 18.98 -11.31
C SER A 37 3.07 17.62 -11.92
N ASP A 38 2.78 17.49 -13.22
CA ASP A 38 3.16 16.32 -14.00
C ASP A 38 4.67 16.02 -13.89
N GLY A 39 5.02 14.74 -13.88
CA GLY A 39 6.38 14.24 -13.65
C GLY A 39 6.82 14.19 -12.18
N HIS A 40 6.05 14.74 -11.22
CA HIS A 40 6.40 14.61 -9.80
C HIS A 40 6.26 13.15 -9.33
N PRO A 41 7.23 12.59 -8.58
CA PRO A 41 7.14 11.23 -8.05
C PRO A 41 5.93 11.03 -7.11
N CYS A 42 5.28 9.87 -7.21
CA CYS A 42 4.10 9.52 -6.41
C CYS A 42 4.12 8.04 -5.98
N LYS A 43 3.17 7.66 -5.13
CA LYS A 43 2.99 6.29 -4.64
C LYS A 43 1.51 5.98 -4.45
N VAL A 44 1.06 4.89 -5.08
CA VAL A 44 -0.35 4.46 -5.12
C VAL A 44 -0.46 2.96 -4.80
N ARG A 45 -1.62 2.50 -4.32
CA ARG A 45 -1.89 1.06 -4.16
C ARG A 45 -2.52 0.53 -5.44
N ASP A 46 -1.78 -0.29 -6.18
CA ASP A 46 -2.15 -0.79 -7.51
C ASP A 46 -1.67 -2.24 -7.68
N LEU A 47 -2.20 -2.97 -8.67
CA LEU A 47 -1.69 -4.28 -9.11
C LEU A 47 -0.32 -4.15 -9.79
N GLY A 48 -0.15 -3.11 -10.63
CA GLY A 48 1.08 -2.80 -11.36
C GLY A 48 1.71 -4.00 -12.08
N TYR A 49 3.04 -4.06 -12.04
CA TYR A 49 3.85 -5.02 -12.83
C TYR A 49 3.74 -6.49 -12.39
N ASP A 50 3.38 -6.78 -11.13
CA ASP A 50 3.36 -8.14 -10.57
C ASP A 50 1.94 -8.74 -10.42
N GLY A 51 0.89 -7.92 -10.49
CA GLY A 51 -0.50 -8.36 -10.31
C GLY A 51 -0.96 -8.42 -8.84
N GLU A 52 -0.25 -7.77 -7.92
CA GLU A 52 -0.54 -7.80 -6.48
C GLU A 52 -0.83 -6.40 -5.93
N PRO A 53 -2.01 -6.17 -5.31
CA PRO A 53 -2.49 -4.83 -4.95
C PRO A 53 -1.67 -4.24 -3.80
N THR A 54 -0.58 -3.54 -4.13
CA THR A 54 0.51 -3.16 -3.23
C THR A 54 1.01 -1.74 -3.57
N ALA A 55 1.85 -1.16 -2.70
CA ALA A 55 2.34 0.21 -2.87
C ALA A 55 3.38 0.32 -4.00
N LYS A 56 2.94 0.70 -5.20
CA LYS A 56 3.80 0.96 -6.36
C LYS A 56 4.38 2.38 -6.33
N ASN A 57 5.50 2.58 -7.01
CA ASN A 57 5.99 3.92 -7.34
C ASN A 57 5.36 4.36 -8.68
N GLY A 58 5.29 5.66 -8.90
CA GLY A 58 4.79 6.24 -10.14
C GLY A 58 5.20 7.69 -10.29
N HIS A 59 4.67 8.34 -11.33
CA HIS A 59 4.77 9.76 -11.58
C HIS A 59 3.39 10.38 -11.81
N CYS A 60 3.25 11.66 -11.49
CA CYS A 60 2.01 12.40 -11.70
C CYS A 60 1.79 12.69 -13.19
N VAL A 61 0.56 12.48 -13.66
CA VAL A 61 0.07 12.89 -14.98
C VAL A 61 -1.38 13.38 -14.84
N SER A 62 -1.66 14.63 -15.17
CA SER A 62 -2.99 15.24 -15.11
C SER A 62 -3.72 15.00 -13.76
N ASN A 63 -3.03 15.30 -12.66
CA ASN A 63 -3.49 15.11 -11.27
C ASN A 63 -3.73 13.64 -10.84
N LYS A 64 -3.25 12.64 -11.60
CA LYS A 64 -3.30 11.21 -11.25
C LYS A 64 -1.91 10.60 -11.09
N CYS A 65 -1.77 9.63 -10.19
CA CYS A 65 -0.55 8.86 -10.04
C CYS A 65 -0.51 7.68 -11.02
N VAL A 66 0.30 7.78 -12.07
CA VAL A 66 0.51 6.72 -13.05
C VAL A 66 1.69 5.85 -12.59
N VAL A 67 1.45 4.55 -12.42
CA VAL A 67 2.48 3.58 -12.01
C VAL A 67 3.58 3.47 -13.06
N ASP A 68 4.84 3.49 -12.61
CA ASP A 68 6.00 3.35 -13.50
C ASP A 68 6.06 1.93 -14.09
N GLU A 69 6.28 1.82 -15.41
CA GLU A 69 6.56 0.52 -16.04
C GLU A 69 7.92 -0.02 -15.58
N ILE A 70 7.92 -1.27 -15.09
CA ILE A 70 9.11 -1.97 -14.64
C ILE A 70 9.21 -3.25 -15.47
N LEU A 71 10.36 -3.45 -16.12
CA LEU A 71 10.54 -4.52 -17.12
C LEU A 71 10.78 -5.87 -16.45
N TYR A 72 10.24 -6.95 -17.03
CA TYR A 72 10.54 -8.30 -16.54
C TYR A 72 11.99 -8.71 -16.85
N GLY A 73 12.57 -9.54 -15.98
CA GLY A 73 13.83 -10.24 -16.23
C GLY A 73 15.00 -9.79 -15.37
N CYS A 74 14.82 -9.76 -14.06
CA CYS A 74 15.96 -9.84 -13.14
C CYS A 74 16.78 -11.11 -13.39
N THR A 75 18.10 -11.03 -13.17
CA THR A 75 19.06 -12.11 -13.43
C THR A 75 19.84 -12.56 -12.19
N ALA A 76 19.67 -11.85 -11.07
CA ALA A 76 20.26 -12.20 -9.79
C ALA A 76 19.16 -12.75 -8.88
N ARG A 77 19.43 -13.87 -8.18
CA ARG A 77 18.50 -14.43 -7.18
C ARG A 77 18.08 -13.33 -6.18
N PRO A 78 16.81 -13.29 -5.75
CA PRO A 78 16.38 -12.34 -4.74
C PRO A 78 17.25 -12.49 -3.49
N ARG A 79 17.67 -11.36 -2.89
CA ARG A 79 18.42 -11.39 -1.63
C ARG A 79 17.60 -12.19 -0.59
N PRO A 80 18.23 -13.10 0.18
CA PRO A 80 17.58 -13.70 1.34
C PRO A 80 17.10 -12.59 2.27
N THR A 81 15.84 -12.67 2.72
CA THR A 81 15.26 -11.68 3.62
C THR A 81 14.67 -12.36 4.83
N VAL A 82 15.04 -11.87 6.01
CA VAL A 82 14.45 -12.32 7.28
C VAL A 82 12.98 -11.90 7.32
N GLY A 83 12.10 -12.86 7.60
CA GLY A 83 10.64 -12.68 7.63
C GLY A 83 9.98 -12.69 6.24
N SER A 84 8.70 -13.07 6.22
CA SER A 84 7.87 -13.13 5.02
C SER A 84 7.75 -11.76 4.33
N LYS A 85 7.85 -11.73 3.00
CA LYS A 85 7.67 -10.49 2.21
C LYS A 85 6.24 -10.34 1.72
N ILE A 86 5.79 -9.09 1.61
CA ILE A 86 4.56 -8.74 0.90
C ILE A 86 4.75 -9.13 -0.56
N GLY A 87 3.82 -9.94 -1.07
CA GLY A 87 3.86 -10.43 -2.45
C GLY A 87 4.98 -11.43 -2.76
N CYS A 88 5.02 -11.84 -4.02
CA CYS A 88 5.93 -12.82 -4.58
C CYS A 88 6.89 -12.25 -5.63
N ALA A 89 6.68 -11.03 -6.10
CA ALA A 89 7.67 -10.34 -6.92
C ALA A 89 8.86 -9.82 -6.10
N TYR A 90 9.97 -9.56 -6.80
CA TYR A 90 11.10 -8.79 -6.31
C TYR A 90 11.63 -7.89 -7.44
N THR A 91 12.31 -6.80 -7.08
CA THR A 91 12.93 -5.90 -8.04
C THR A 91 14.45 -5.86 -7.92
N CYS A 92 15.11 -5.52 -9.02
CA CYS A 92 16.57 -5.39 -9.10
C CYS A 92 16.96 -4.28 -10.08
N TRP A 93 18.18 -3.76 -9.94
CA TRP A 93 18.78 -2.86 -10.91
C TRP A 93 19.59 -3.64 -11.94
N LYS A 94 19.33 -3.41 -13.23
CA LYS A 94 19.98 -4.05 -14.37
C LYS A 94 20.06 -3.04 -15.52
N ASN A 95 21.25 -2.82 -16.07
CA ASN A 95 21.50 -1.86 -17.15
C ASN A 95 20.91 -0.46 -16.89
N HIS A 96 21.12 0.07 -15.67
CA HIS A 96 20.57 1.34 -15.18
C HIS A 96 19.04 1.48 -15.18
N LYS A 97 18.29 0.38 -15.35
CA LYS A 97 16.83 0.33 -15.25
C LYS A 97 16.38 -0.61 -14.14
N LEU A 98 15.29 -0.25 -13.47
CA LEU A 98 14.62 -1.15 -12.54
C LEU A 98 13.93 -2.27 -13.35
N HIS A 99 14.14 -3.51 -12.93
CA HIS A 99 13.47 -4.69 -13.45
C HIS A 99 12.77 -5.43 -12.30
N TYR A 100 11.83 -6.30 -12.65
CA TYR A 100 11.19 -7.24 -11.73
C TYR A 100 11.33 -8.69 -12.19
N ASP A 101 11.09 -9.61 -11.28
CA ASP A 101 10.94 -11.05 -11.51
C ASP A 101 10.21 -11.67 -10.30
N TYR A 102 9.88 -12.96 -10.37
CA TYR A 102 9.12 -13.67 -9.34
C TYR A 102 9.99 -14.57 -8.46
N ARG A 103 9.60 -14.71 -7.20
CA ARG A 103 10.11 -15.73 -6.29
C ARG A 103 9.63 -17.12 -6.71
N GLU A 104 10.40 -18.13 -6.32
CA GLU A 104 10.08 -19.53 -6.56
C GLU A 104 8.73 -19.89 -5.92
N VAL A 105 7.91 -20.66 -6.65
CA VAL A 105 6.66 -21.23 -6.15
C VAL A 105 6.92 -22.03 -4.86
N GLY A 106 6.08 -21.83 -3.85
CA GLY A 106 6.25 -22.40 -2.52
C GLY A 106 6.99 -21.51 -1.51
N GLN A 107 7.71 -20.45 -1.92
CA GLN A 107 8.34 -19.53 -0.94
C GLN A 107 7.29 -18.84 -0.05
N PRO A 108 7.54 -18.67 1.27
CA PRO A 108 6.64 -17.95 2.17
C PRO A 108 6.50 -16.46 1.83
N CYS A 109 5.27 -15.96 1.88
CA CYS A 109 4.90 -14.61 1.48
C CYS A 109 3.72 -14.09 2.33
N VAL A 110 3.42 -12.78 2.23
CA VAL A 110 2.31 -12.10 2.90
C VAL A 110 1.36 -11.52 1.85
N HIS A 111 0.12 -12.00 1.86
CA HIS A 111 -0.98 -11.46 1.08
C HIS A 111 -1.64 -10.31 1.85
N ILE A 112 -1.88 -9.16 1.22
CA ILE A 112 -2.60 -8.03 1.84
C ILE A 112 -4.07 -8.06 1.40
N VAL A 113 -4.90 -8.80 2.14
CA VAL A 113 -6.32 -9.03 1.84
C VAL A 113 -7.13 -7.74 1.80
N ASN A 114 -6.91 -6.81 2.74
CA ASN A 114 -7.51 -5.47 2.75
C ASN A 114 -6.62 -4.47 3.50
N SER A 115 -7.14 -3.31 3.94
CA SER A 115 -6.34 -2.30 4.65
C SER A 115 -5.96 -2.68 6.10
N TYR A 116 -6.57 -3.71 6.67
CA TYR A 116 -6.47 -4.10 8.08
C TYR A 116 -6.00 -5.54 8.31
N SER A 117 -6.14 -6.43 7.31
CA SER A 117 -5.72 -7.83 7.43
C SER A 117 -4.72 -8.27 6.37
N THR A 118 -3.79 -9.10 6.82
CA THR A 118 -2.80 -9.81 6.00
C THR A 118 -2.84 -11.30 6.33
N VAL A 119 -2.48 -12.14 5.35
CA VAL A 119 -2.38 -13.60 5.54
C VAL A 119 -1.01 -14.06 5.09
N THR A 120 -0.31 -14.81 5.94
CA THR A 120 0.92 -15.51 5.56
C THR A 120 0.55 -16.77 4.77
N THR A 121 1.06 -16.89 3.56
CA THR A 121 0.83 -18.06 2.68
C THR A 121 2.08 -18.32 1.86
N THR A 122 1.97 -19.05 0.76
CA THR A 122 3.06 -19.38 -0.17
C THR A 122 2.81 -18.83 -1.56
N CYS A 123 3.89 -18.53 -2.29
CA CYS A 123 3.86 -18.12 -3.69
C CYS A 123 3.29 -19.22 -4.60
N LYS A 124 2.35 -18.86 -5.48
CA LYS A 124 1.64 -19.79 -6.38
C LYS A 124 1.61 -19.27 -7.82
N GLN A 125 1.72 -20.17 -8.78
CA GLN A 125 1.66 -19.84 -10.21
C GLN A 125 0.25 -19.38 -10.60
N ALA A 126 0.16 -18.27 -11.34
CA ALA A 126 -1.08 -17.72 -11.88
C ALA A 126 -0.87 -17.28 -13.34
N GLY A 127 -1.17 -18.17 -14.29
CA GLY A 127 -0.85 -17.94 -15.71
C GLY A 127 0.66 -17.73 -15.90
N LYS A 128 1.04 -16.50 -16.31
CA LYS A 128 2.46 -16.07 -16.46
C LYS A 128 3.03 -15.35 -15.23
N ARG A 129 2.25 -15.16 -14.16
CA ARG A 129 2.64 -14.47 -12.93
C ARG A 129 2.84 -15.47 -11.78
N VAL A 130 3.48 -15.03 -10.69
CA VAL A 130 3.48 -15.75 -9.40
C VAL A 130 2.92 -14.80 -8.35
N LEU A 131 1.85 -15.21 -7.67
CA LEU A 131 1.11 -14.35 -6.74
C LEU A 131 1.16 -14.91 -5.31
N CYS A 132 1.16 -14.03 -4.33
CA CYS A 132 0.93 -14.36 -2.93
C CYS A 132 -0.57 -14.28 -2.63
N ARG A 133 -1.30 -15.38 -2.83
CA ARG A 133 -2.71 -15.52 -2.45
C ARG A 133 -2.96 -16.88 -1.84
N GLU A 134 -3.98 -16.99 -0.99
CA GLU A 134 -4.36 -18.26 -0.37
C GLU A 134 -4.77 -19.28 -1.44
N ASN A 135 -5.61 -18.85 -2.38
CA ASN A 135 -6.02 -19.59 -3.57
C ASN A 135 -5.81 -18.73 -4.83
N ILE A 136 -5.68 -19.37 -6.00
CA ILE A 136 -5.60 -18.72 -7.31
C ILE A 136 -6.95 -18.88 -8.01
N THR A 137 -7.50 -17.80 -8.56
CA THR A 137 -8.82 -17.76 -9.19
C THR A 137 -8.73 -17.73 -10.72
N ASN A 138 -9.84 -17.95 -11.42
CA ASN A 138 -9.89 -17.82 -12.88
C ASN A 138 -9.53 -16.40 -13.36
N ALA A 139 -9.86 -15.35 -12.59
CA ALA A 139 -9.42 -13.98 -12.89
C ALA A 139 -7.89 -13.86 -12.86
N ASP A 140 -7.24 -14.49 -11.89
CA ASP A 140 -5.77 -14.47 -11.75
C ASP A 140 -5.05 -15.22 -12.87
N LEU A 141 -5.67 -16.29 -13.39
CA LEU A 141 -5.15 -17.05 -14.53
C LEU A 141 -5.27 -16.28 -15.85
N LEU A 142 -6.37 -15.53 -16.04
CA LEU A 142 -6.61 -14.67 -17.20
C LEU A 142 -5.89 -13.31 -17.09
N GLY A 143 -5.51 -12.93 -15.87
CA GLY A 143 -4.78 -11.71 -15.55
C GLY A 143 -5.63 -10.45 -15.46
N CYS A 144 -6.96 -10.60 -15.30
CA CYS A 144 -7.98 -9.57 -15.23
C CYS A 144 -8.07 -8.89 -13.85
#